data_AF-A0A699R1Q2-F1
#
_entry.id   AF-A0A699R1Q2-F1
#
_cell.length_a   1.000
_cell.length_b   1.000
_cell.length_c   1.000
_cell.angle_alpha   90.00
_cell.angle_beta   90.00
_cell.angle_gamma   90.00
#
_symmetry.space_group_name_H-M   'P 1'
#
loop_
_entity.id
_entity.type
_entity.pdbx_description
1 polymer ?
#
loop_
_entity_poly.entity_id
_entity_poly.type
_entity_poly.pdbx_seq_one_letter_code
_entity_poly.pdbx_strand_id
1 'polypeptide(L)'
;TNGTQAALKVPDILLNLQGEKNWTISTANSIKQVTEEVACLALVDSGAKSEHAIIIGTHQFEDNFLLFDLENSSFGFSSSLLHKQTSCAKFL
;
A
#
# COMPACT_ATOMS: atom_id res chain seq x y z
N THR A 1 23.61 -13.80 16.97
CA THR A 1 24.02 -13.20 15.68
C THR A 1 22.94 -13.48 14.67
N ASN A 2 22.90 -12.75 13.56
CA ASN A 2 22.06 -12.99 12.37
C ASN A 2 20.74 -12.20 12.42
N GLY A 3 20.40 -11.37 11.45
CA GLY A 3 21.12 -10.83 10.32
C GLY A 3 20.43 -9.50 10.01
N THR A 4 21.16 -8.52 9.51
CA THR A 4 20.55 -7.34 8.90
C THR A 4 19.56 -7.84 7.86
N GLN A 5 18.24 -7.74 8.15
CA GLN A 5 17.23 -7.73 7.10
C GLN A 5 17.71 -6.66 6.14
N ALA A 6 18.28 -7.06 4.99
CA ALA A 6 18.36 -6.16 3.87
C ALA A 6 16.91 -5.77 3.63
N ALA A 7 16.55 -4.52 3.96
CA ALA A 7 15.19 -4.04 3.76
C ALA A 7 14.88 -4.26 2.29
N LEU A 8 14.07 -5.27 2.01
CA LEU A 8 13.74 -5.67 0.66
C LEU A 8 13.23 -4.42 -0.05
N LYS A 9 13.89 -4.05 -1.14
CA LYS A 9 13.54 -2.86 -1.91
C LYS A 9 13.10 -3.32 -3.28
N VAL A 10 11.81 -3.17 -3.54
CA VAL A 10 11.21 -3.47 -4.85
C VAL A 10 10.77 -2.17 -5.51
N PRO A 11 10.57 -2.16 -6.84
CA PRO A 11 9.99 -1.02 -7.53
C PRO A 11 8.62 -0.63 -6.96
N ASP A 12 8.34 0.66 -6.95
CA ASP A 12 7.02 1.17 -6.59
C ASP A 12 5.99 0.82 -7.68
N ILE A 13 4.75 0.60 -7.26
CA ILE A 13 3.60 0.48 -8.16
C ILE A 13 2.83 1.79 -8.09
N LEU A 14 2.62 2.44 -9.24
CA LEU A 14 1.87 3.70 -9.31
C LEU A 14 0.48 3.45 -9.89
N LEU A 15 -0.55 3.81 -9.12
CA LEU A 15 -1.92 3.90 -9.60
C LEU A 15 -2.16 5.34 -10.08
N ASN A 16 -2.22 5.52 -11.40
CA ASN A 16 -2.56 6.81 -12.00
C ASN A 16 -4.08 7.00 -11.91
N LEU A 17 -4.49 8.08 -11.25
CA LEU A 17 -5.88 8.45 -11.04
C LEU A 17 -6.21 9.72 -11.83
N GLN A 18 -7.49 10.04 -11.89
CA GLN A 18 -7.99 11.25 -12.54
C GLN A 18 -7.34 12.51 -11.93
N GLY A 19 -7.06 13.51 -12.79
CA GLY A 19 -6.48 14.78 -12.35
C GLY A 19 -4.99 14.72 -12.02
N GLU A 20 -4.25 13.82 -12.69
CA GLU A 20 -2.80 13.64 -12.55
C GLU A 20 -2.38 13.31 -11.11
N LYS A 21 -3.27 12.64 -10.37
CA LYS A 21 -3.00 12.18 -9.00
C LYS A 21 -2.50 10.74 -9.05
N ASN A 22 -1.41 10.46 -8.35
CA ASN A 22 -0.82 9.14 -8.31
C ASN A 22 -0.83 8.60 -6.88
N TRP A 23 -1.41 7.43 -6.69
CA TRP A 23 -1.21 6.67 -5.45
C TRP A 23 -0.05 5.70 -5.64
N THR A 24 1.06 5.99 -4.95
CA THR A 24 2.22 5.11 -4.89
C THR A 24 2.04 4.01 -3.84
N ILE A 25 2.05 2.75 -4.28
CA ILE A 25 2.15 1.58 -3.43
C ILE A 25 3.64 1.23 -3.30
N SER A 26 4.21 1.51 -2.13
CA SER A 26 5.63 1.24 -1.85
C SER A 26 5.87 -0.21 -1.45
N THR A 27 7.13 -0.61 -1.28
CA THR A 27 7.51 -1.98 -0.88
C THR A 27 6.75 -2.48 0.36
N ALA A 28 6.50 -1.62 1.35
CA ALA A 28 5.77 -2.00 2.56
C ALA A 28 4.32 -2.46 2.27
N ASN A 29 3.71 -1.90 1.23
CA ASN A 29 2.32 -2.16 0.84
C ASN A 29 2.19 -3.12 -0.36
N SER A 30 3.27 -3.34 -1.13
CA SER A 30 3.27 -4.24 -2.29
C SER A 30 3.85 -5.62 -1.99
N ILE A 31 4.59 -5.80 -0.91
CA ILE A 31 5.20 -7.09 -0.55
C ILE A 31 4.70 -7.57 0.81
N LYS A 32 4.41 -8.86 0.91
CA LYS A 32 4.17 -9.55 2.17
C LYS A 32 5.28 -10.56 2.43
N GLN A 33 5.95 -10.43 3.57
CA GLN A 33 6.86 -11.45 4.05
C GLN A 33 6.05 -12.64 4.59
N VAL A 34 6.24 -13.83 4.01
CA VAL A 34 5.52 -15.06 4.34
C VAL A 34 6.34 -15.94 5.27
N THR A 35 7.66 -15.98 5.06
CA THR A 35 8.65 -16.61 5.94
C THR A 35 9.86 -15.68 6.10
N GLU A 36 10.84 -16.06 6.92
CA GLU A 36 12.07 -15.25 7.09
C GLU A 36 12.81 -15.02 5.76
N GLU A 37 12.76 -15.99 4.83
CA GLU A 37 13.45 -15.96 3.54
C GLU A 37 12.52 -15.75 2.33
N VAL A 38 11.20 -15.83 2.51
CA VAL A 38 10.23 -15.75 1.42
C VAL A 38 9.35 -14.52 1.55
N ALA A 39 9.35 -13.71 0.50
CA ALA A 39 8.46 -12.57 0.35
C ALA A 39 7.71 -12.67 -0.99
N CYS A 40 6.42 -12.37 -0.96
CA CYS A 40 5.53 -12.48 -2.11
C CYS A 40 4.95 -11.11 -2.47
N LEU A 41 4.66 -10.91 -3.76
CA LEU A 41 3.84 -9.80 -4.21
C LEU A 41 2.45 -9.90 -3.57
N ALA A 42 2.02 -8.85 -2.90
CA ALA A 42 0.74 -8.77 -2.20
C ALA A 42 -0.42 -8.39 -3.16
N LEU A 43 -0.42 -8.99 -4.35
CA LEU A 43 -1.46 -8.87 -5.38
C LEU A 43 -1.93 -10.27 -5.75
N VAL A 44 -3.24 -10.45 -5.87
CA VAL A 44 -3.86 -11.74 -6.16
C VAL A 44 -4.83 -11.61 -7.33
N ASP A 45 -4.96 -12.68 -8.12
CA ASP A 45 -5.95 -12.76 -9.18
C ASP A 45 -7.36 -12.96 -8.57
N SER A 46 -8.27 -12.04 -8.87
CA SER A 46 -9.67 -12.08 -8.43
C SER A 46 -10.56 -12.94 -9.33
N GLY A 47 -10.02 -13.47 -10.43
CA GLY A 47 -10.71 -14.29 -11.40
C GLY A 47 -11.60 -13.50 -12.35
N ALA A 48 -12.04 -14.16 -13.42
CA ALA A 48 -12.73 -13.52 -14.55
C ALA A 48 -14.11 -12.91 -14.23
N LYS A 49 -14.66 -13.16 -13.04
CA LYS A 49 -15.98 -12.68 -12.61
C LYS A 49 -15.90 -11.53 -11.60
N SER A 50 -14.72 -10.96 -11.36
CA SER A 50 -14.58 -9.82 -10.46
C SER A 50 -15.42 -8.64 -10.95
N GLU A 51 -16.21 -8.06 -10.05
CA GLU A 51 -17.00 -6.86 -10.33
C GLU A 51 -16.10 -5.63 -10.57
N HIS A 52 -14.94 -5.60 -9.93
CA HIS A 52 -13.99 -4.49 -10.00
C HIS A 52 -12.68 -4.93 -10.62
N ALA A 53 -12.11 -4.08 -11.48
CA ALA A 53 -10.82 -4.33 -12.12
C ALA A 53 -9.66 -4.32 -11.10
N ILE A 54 -9.74 -3.45 -10.09
CA ILE A 54 -8.75 -3.32 -9.01
C ILE A 54 -9.52 -3.19 -7.70
N ILE A 55 -9.14 -3.99 -6.71
CA ILE A 55 -9.62 -3.90 -5.33
C ILE A 55 -8.40 -3.60 -4.46
N ILE A 56 -8.44 -2.48 -3.75
CA ILE A 56 -7.37 -2.13 -2.80
C ILE A 56 -7.67 -2.77 -1.46
N GLY A 57 -6.80 -3.66 -1.02
CA GLY A 57 -6.96 -4.40 0.23
C GLY A 57 -6.41 -3.63 1.44
N THR A 58 -6.68 -4.18 2.64
CA THR A 58 -6.21 -3.60 3.90
C THR A 58 -4.69 -3.51 3.99
N HIS A 59 -3.96 -4.50 3.47
CA HIS A 59 -2.48 -4.48 3.43
C HIS A 59 -1.94 -3.29 2.62
N GLN A 60 -2.65 -2.88 1.56
CA GLN A 60 -2.30 -1.68 0.80
C GLN A 60 -2.68 -0.38 1.53
N PHE A 61 -3.66 -0.42 2.44
CA PHE A 61 -4.04 0.73 3.27
C PHE A 61 -3.13 0.96 4.47
N GLU A 62 -2.43 -0.07 4.96
CA GLU A 62 -1.54 0.03 6.11
C GLU A 62 -0.54 1.19 5.95
N ASP A 63 -0.40 1.97 7.01
CA ASP A 63 0.47 3.15 7.08
C ASP A 63 0.28 4.17 5.95
N ASN A 64 -0.93 4.28 5.41
CA ASN A 64 -1.37 5.41 4.60
C ASN A 64 -2.46 6.17 5.34
N PHE A 65 -2.42 7.51 5.28
CA PHE A 65 -3.53 8.32 5.78
C PHE A 65 -4.62 8.37 4.71
N LEU A 66 -5.82 7.91 5.05
CA LEU A 66 -6.98 7.86 4.15
C LEU A 66 -8.07 8.78 4.68
N LEU A 67 -8.59 9.64 3.82
CA LEU A 67 -9.69 10.55 4.14
C LEU A 67 -10.88 10.23 3.25
N PHE A 68 -11.96 9.77 3.86
CA PHE A 68 -13.25 9.58 3.21
C PHE A 68 -14.12 10.81 3.50
N ASP A 69 -14.11 11.76 2.57
CA ASP A 69 -14.91 12.98 2.69
C ASP A 69 -16.24 12.79 1.95
N LEU A 70 -17.26 12.39 2.72
CA LEU A 70 -18.60 12.12 2.20
C LEU A 70 -19.34 13.40 1.80
N GLU A 71 -19.05 14.53 2.44
CA GLU A 71 -19.69 15.80 2.16
C GLU A 71 -19.27 16.32 0.77
N ASN A 72 -17.98 16.25 0.47
CA ASN A 72 -17.44 16.67 -0.83
C ASN A 72 -17.39 15.53 -1.86
N SER A 73 -17.87 14.33 -1.51
CA SER A 73 -17.79 13.12 -2.35
C SER A 73 -16.37 12.88 -2.88
N SER A 74 -15.38 13.04 -2.00
CA SER A 74 -13.96 12.96 -2.36
C SER A 74 -13.21 11.96 -1.49
N PHE A 75 -12.15 11.40 -2.07
CA PHE A 75 -11.28 10.44 -1.41
C PHE A 75 -9.85 10.97 -1.44
N GLY A 76 -9.31 11.21 -0.25
CA GLY A 76 -7.94 11.66 -0.03
C GLY A 76 -7.06 10.50 0.42
N PHE A 77 -5.82 10.49 -0.06
CA PHE A 77 -4.80 9.52 0.33
C PHE A 77 -3.45 10.21 0.46
N SER A 78 -2.59 9.68 1.32
CA SER A 78 -1.17 10.03 1.37
C SER A 78 -0.32 8.97 0.67
N SER A 79 0.93 9.30 0.35
CA SER A 79 1.98 8.27 0.24
C SER A 79 2.20 7.61 1.61
N SER A 80 2.86 6.44 1.64
CA SER A 80 3.14 5.74 2.89
C SER A 80 3.82 6.65 3.92
N LEU A 81 3.23 6.71 5.12
CA LEU A 81 3.68 7.49 6.27
C LEU A 81 5.08 7.07 6.73
N LEU A 82 5.50 5.84 6.42
CA LEU A 82 6.83 5.32 6.72
C LEU A 82 7.92 6.16 6.03
N HIS A 83 7.66 6.72 4.85
CA HIS A 83 8.58 7.65 4.19
C HIS A 83 8.75 8.97 4.95
N LYS A 84 7.76 9.33 5.76
CA LYS A 84 7.77 10.49 6.66
C LYS A 84 8.23 10.11 8.08
N GLN A 85 8.82 8.93 8.25
CA GLN A 85 9.27 8.40 9.55
C GLN A 85 8.15 8.32 10.62
N THR A 86 6.89 8.22 10.19
CA THR A 86 5.73 8.02 11.07
C THR A 86 4.90 6.81 10.63
N SER A 87 3.90 6.42 11.40
CA SER A 87 2.99 5.31 11.09
C SER A 87 1.61 5.59 11.67
N CYS A 88 0.58 4.86 11.24
CA CYS A 88 -0.76 5.02 11.79
C CYS A 88 -0.79 4.74 13.31
N ALA A 89 0.05 3.81 13.77
CA ALA A 89 0.19 3.47 15.20
C ALA A 89 0.82 4.58 16.06
N LYS A 90 1.40 5.63 15.47
CA LYS A 90 1.96 6.77 16.21
C LYS A 90 0.95 7.91 16.42
N PHE A 91 -0.28 7.76 15.93
CA PHE A 91 -1.36 8.69 16.21
C PHE A 91 -1.95 8.38 17.59
N LEU A 92 -1.92 9.36 18.50
CA LEU A 92 -2.47 9.28 19.86
C LEU A 92 -3.96 9.63 19.88
#